data_AF-A0A2T2UIP4-F1
#
_entry.id   AF-A0A2T2UIP4-F1
#
_cell.length_a   1.000
_cell.length_b   1.000
_cell.length_c   1.000
_cell.angle_alpha   90.00
_cell.angle_beta   90.00
_cell.angle_gamma   90.00
#
_symmetry.space_group_name_H-M   'P 1'
#
loop_
_entity.id
_entity.type
_entity.pdbx_description
1 polymer ?
#
loop_
_entity_poly.entity_id
_entity_poly.type
_entity_poly.pdbx_seq_one_letter_code
_entity_poly.pdbx_strand_id
1 'polypeptide(L)'
;MGAGALLGAAGCGGSGQTRKKKRDFQQTFRRIFKKYQGFETEKSLALARDSGGNWAYGFARGQEGELAAVNKAKQQCEKQRARYEVEARCRTYAVGDEITGDAALVEE
;
A
#
# COMPACT_ATOMS: atom_id res chain seq x y z
N MET A 1 -6.44 -31.09 -51.18
CA MET A 1 -6.64 -31.40 -49.74
C MET A 1 -5.60 -30.63 -48.95
N GLY A 2 -6.01 -29.95 -47.87
CA GLY A 2 -5.12 -29.18 -47.01
C GLY A 2 -5.80 -27.98 -46.38
N ALA A 3 -6.86 -28.22 -45.60
CA ALA A 3 -7.30 -27.32 -44.52
C ALA A 3 -6.13 -27.11 -43.56
N GLY A 4 -5.95 -26.02 -42.84
CA GLY A 4 -6.78 -24.86 -42.53
C GLY A 4 -6.07 -24.12 -41.39
N ALA A 5 -6.59 -22.94 -41.07
CA ALA A 5 -6.23 -22.01 -40.00
C ALA A 5 -5.74 -22.66 -38.67
N LEU A 6 -5.03 -21.97 -37.78
CA LEU A 6 -5.56 -20.93 -36.88
C LEU A 6 -4.36 -20.19 -36.25
N LEU A 7 -4.19 -18.90 -36.52
CA LEU A 7 -4.70 -17.79 -35.69
C LEU A 7 -4.13 -17.80 -34.27
N GLY A 8 -3.20 -16.88 -34.04
CA GLY A 8 -2.79 -16.49 -32.71
C GLY A 8 -3.96 -15.91 -31.91
N ALA A 9 -4.11 -16.38 -30.68
CA ALA A 9 -4.75 -15.63 -29.60
C ALA A 9 -3.59 -15.06 -28.77
N ALA A 10 -3.24 -13.78 -28.90
CA ALA A 10 -3.86 -12.69 -28.17
C ALA A 10 -3.92 -13.00 -26.67
N GLY A 11 -2.96 -12.46 -25.91
CA GLY A 11 -2.95 -12.52 -24.45
C GLY A 11 -4.16 -11.82 -23.83
N CYS A 12 -4.51 -12.23 -22.60
CA CYS A 12 -5.16 -11.41 -21.55
C CYS A 12 -5.43 -12.28 -20.31
N GLY A 13 -4.40 -12.86 -19.69
CA GLY A 13 -4.54 -13.63 -18.44
C GLY A 13 -4.36 -12.80 -17.15
N GLY A 14 -3.74 -11.62 -17.23
CA GLY A 14 -3.29 -10.87 -16.03
C GLY A 14 -4.34 -9.94 -15.40
N SER A 15 -5.42 -9.59 -16.12
CA SER A 15 -6.26 -8.44 -15.73
C SER A 15 -7.20 -8.72 -14.56
N GLY A 16 -7.61 -9.97 -14.34
CA GLY A 16 -8.55 -10.33 -13.26
C GLY A 16 -7.88 -10.37 -11.88
N GLN A 17 -6.70 -10.99 -11.77
CA GLN A 17 -5.98 -11.10 -10.49
C GLN A 17 -5.46 -9.76 -9.99
N THR A 18 -4.94 -8.92 -10.88
CA THR A 18 -4.44 -7.58 -10.52
C THR A 18 -5.56 -6.66 -10.04
N ARG A 19 -6.75 -6.72 -10.66
CA ARG A 19 -7.93 -5.96 -10.20
C ARG A 19 -8.41 -6.41 -8.82
N LYS A 20 -8.46 -7.72 -8.58
CA LYS A 20 -8.84 -8.28 -7.27
C LYS A 20 -7.87 -7.85 -6.17
N LYS A 21 -6.56 -8.03 -6.37
CA LYS A 21 -5.52 -7.59 -5.44
C LYS A 21 -5.58 -6.08 -5.16
N LYS A 22 -5.83 -5.25 -6.19
CA LYS A 22 -6.00 -3.80 -6.02
C LYS A 22 -7.17 -3.47 -5.10
N ARG A 23 -8.32 -4.13 -5.28
CA ARG A 23 -9.51 -3.91 -4.45
C ARG A 23 -9.31 -4.38 -3.01
N ASP A 24 -8.71 -5.55 -2.83
CA ASP A 24 -8.40 -6.11 -1.50
C ASP A 24 -7.42 -5.20 -0.73
N PHE A 25 -6.41 -4.68 -1.44
CA PHE A 25 -5.51 -3.65 -0.90
C PHE A 25 -6.29 -2.40 -0.46
N GLN A 26 -7.09 -1.79 -1.34
CA GLN A 26 -7.82 -0.56 -1.04
C GLN A 26 -8.73 -0.73 0.19
N GLN A 27 -9.48 -1.83 0.27
CA GLN A 27 -10.35 -2.09 1.42
C GLN A 27 -9.56 -2.25 2.72
N THR A 28 -8.45 -2.98 2.67
CA THR A 28 -7.61 -3.20 3.86
C THR A 28 -6.93 -1.91 4.30
N PHE A 29 -6.41 -1.14 3.34
CA PHE A 29 -5.74 0.13 3.59
C PHE A 29 -6.72 1.16 4.18
N ARG A 30 -7.93 1.29 3.63
CA ARG A 30 -8.99 2.16 4.20
C ARG A 30 -9.28 1.82 5.67
N ARG A 31 -9.33 0.53 6.03
CA ARG A 31 -9.52 0.10 7.43
C ARG A 31 -8.36 0.52 8.34
N ILE A 32 -7.13 0.38 7.85
CA ILE A 32 -5.92 0.81 8.58
C ILE A 32 -5.90 2.33 8.73
N PHE A 33 -6.21 3.06 7.66
CA PHE A 33 -6.24 4.52 7.66
C PHE A 33 -7.29 5.05 8.64
N LYS A 34 -8.48 4.45 8.68
CA LYS A 34 -9.51 4.79 9.68
C LYS A 34 -9.03 4.58 11.11
N LYS A 35 -8.26 3.50 11.37
CA LYS A 35 -7.63 3.28 12.68
C LYS A 35 -6.59 4.35 13.00
N TYR A 36 -5.79 4.75 12.01
CA TYR A 36 -4.81 5.81 12.14
C TYR A 36 -5.45 7.16 12.46
N GLN A 37 -6.54 7.52 11.79
CA GLN A 37 -7.27 8.77 12.03
C GLN A 37 -7.75 8.90 13.48
N GLY A 38 -8.12 7.78 14.12
CA GLY A 38 -8.55 7.75 15.52
C GLY A 38 -7.45 7.94 16.57
N PHE A 39 -6.20 8.23 16.18
CA PHE A 39 -5.14 8.58 17.13
C PHE A 39 -5.09 10.10 17.35
N GLU A 40 -4.89 10.52 18.59
CA GLU A 40 -5.03 11.93 19.00
C GLU A 40 -3.89 12.82 18.49
N THR A 41 -2.63 12.47 18.78
CA THR A 41 -1.49 13.32 18.39
C THR A 41 -0.25 12.49 18.04
N GLU A 42 0.71 13.16 17.39
CA GLU A 42 2.06 12.66 17.12
C GLU A 42 2.05 11.29 16.44
N LYS A 43 1.25 11.23 15.37
CA LYS A 43 0.98 10.03 14.57
C LYS A 43 1.59 10.14 13.18
N SER A 44 2.12 9.04 12.68
CA SER A 44 2.52 8.93 11.28
C SER A 44 2.20 7.55 10.73
N LEU A 45 1.88 7.48 9.44
CA LEU A 45 1.65 6.26 8.68
C LEU A 45 2.63 6.21 7.52
N ALA A 46 3.29 5.07 7.35
CA ALA A 46 4.18 4.77 6.24
C ALA A 46 3.62 3.61 5.40
N LEU A 47 3.86 3.65 4.09
CA LEU A 47 3.38 2.69 3.10
C LEU A 47 4.48 2.35 2.09
N ALA A 48 4.56 1.08 1.73
CA ALA A 48 5.29 0.57 0.59
C ALA A 48 4.31 -0.23 -0.29
N ARG A 49 4.37 -0.03 -1.61
CA ARG A 49 3.56 -0.79 -2.57
C ARG A 49 4.34 -0.98 -3.86
N ASP A 50 4.51 -2.22 -4.27
CA ASP A 50 5.18 -2.56 -5.53
C ASP A 50 4.19 -2.68 -6.70
N SER A 51 4.74 -2.87 -7.89
CA SER A 51 3.97 -3.09 -9.13
C SER A 51 3.29 -4.46 -9.19
N GLY A 52 3.79 -5.44 -8.43
CA GLY A 52 3.22 -6.79 -8.27
C GLY A 52 1.97 -6.85 -7.40
N GLY A 53 1.66 -5.75 -6.71
CA GLY A 53 0.52 -5.62 -5.81
C GLY A 53 0.82 -6.09 -4.38
N ASN A 54 2.07 -6.39 -4.04
CA ASN A 54 2.47 -6.57 -2.66
C ASN A 54 2.65 -5.19 -2.00
N TRP A 55 2.41 -5.14 -0.70
CA TRP A 55 2.43 -3.90 0.04
C TRP A 55 2.73 -4.16 1.51
N ALA A 56 3.29 -3.16 2.17
CA ALA A 56 3.61 -3.17 3.58
C ALA A 56 3.30 -1.79 4.17
N TYR A 57 2.99 -1.74 5.46
CA TYR A 57 2.70 -0.49 6.15
C TYR A 57 3.26 -0.48 7.56
N GLY A 58 3.31 0.69 8.17
CA GLY A 58 3.67 0.87 9.57
C GLY A 58 3.10 2.18 10.08
N PHE A 59 2.68 2.23 11.33
CA PHE A 59 2.22 3.48 11.94
C PHE A 59 2.78 3.63 13.35
N ALA A 60 3.01 4.88 13.73
CA ALA A 60 3.39 5.26 15.09
C ALA A 60 2.41 6.29 15.62
N ARG A 61 2.33 6.39 16.95
CA ARG A 61 1.52 7.35 17.70
C ARG A 61 2.19 7.63 19.05
N GLY A 62 1.92 8.79 19.65
CA GLY A 62 2.45 9.16 20.96
C GLY A 62 3.98 9.09 21.02
N GLN A 63 4.66 9.47 19.94
CA GLN A 63 6.10 9.66 19.95
C GLN A 63 6.41 11.09 20.36
N GLU A 64 7.62 11.36 20.85
CA GLU A 64 8.08 12.71 21.20
C GLU A 64 8.33 13.54 19.92
N GLY A 65 7.24 14.02 19.30
CA GLY A 65 7.25 14.82 18.09
C GLY A 65 7.10 14.07 16.77
N GLU A 66 6.87 14.88 15.73
CA GLU A 66 6.56 14.43 14.36
C GLU A 66 7.66 13.56 13.75
N LEU A 67 8.91 14.02 13.83
CA LEU A 67 10.05 13.30 13.25
C LEU A 67 10.22 11.91 13.87
N ALA A 68 9.99 11.78 15.17
CA ALA A 68 10.03 10.50 15.87
C ALA A 68 8.89 9.58 15.40
N ALA A 69 7.67 10.10 15.24
CA ALA A 69 6.54 9.36 14.68
C ALA A 69 6.82 8.87 13.26
N VAL A 70 7.35 9.73 12.39
CA VAL A 70 7.72 9.38 11.01
C VAL A 70 8.78 8.29 10.98
N ASN A 71 9.85 8.44 11.77
CA ASN A 71 10.93 7.46 11.83
C ASN A 71 10.43 6.10 12.33
N LYS A 72 9.59 6.09 13.37
CA LYS A 72 9.03 4.86 13.93
C LYS A 72 8.06 4.18 12.96
N ALA A 73 7.20 4.94 12.27
CA ALA A 73 6.30 4.41 11.25
C ALA A 73 7.08 3.78 10.08
N LYS A 74 8.14 4.45 9.61
CA LYS A 74 9.04 3.92 8.57
C LYS A 74 9.75 2.66 9.03
N GLN A 75 10.30 2.62 10.25
CA GLN A 75 10.95 1.42 10.79
C GLN A 75 9.98 0.22 10.84
N GLN A 76 8.73 0.43 11.25
CA GLN A 76 7.74 -0.65 11.27
C GLN A 76 7.38 -1.09 9.85
N CYS A 77 7.22 -0.15 8.92
CA CYS A 77 6.98 -0.47 7.52
C CYS A 77 8.14 -1.29 6.94
N GLU A 78 9.39 -0.90 7.18
CA GLU A 78 10.58 -1.61 6.68
C GLU A 78 10.67 -3.05 7.24
N LYS A 79 10.31 -3.26 8.51
CA LYS A 79 10.21 -4.61 9.08
C LYS A 79 9.17 -5.46 8.36
N GLN A 80 7.99 -4.90 8.08
CA GLN A 80 6.95 -5.61 7.32
C GLN A 80 7.37 -5.84 5.87
N ARG A 81 7.99 -4.84 5.24
CA ARG A 81 8.51 -4.89 3.88
C ARG A 81 9.48 -6.06 3.71
N ALA A 82 10.43 -6.21 4.63
CA ALA A 82 11.38 -7.32 4.63
C ALA A 82 10.69 -8.68 4.85
N ARG A 83 9.70 -8.74 5.75
CA ARG A 83 8.94 -9.97 6.05
C ARG A 83 8.10 -10.47 4.86
N TYR A 84 7.54 -9.55 4.08
CA TYR A 84 6.64 -9.85 2.96
C TYR A 84 7.31 -9.66 1.60
N GLU A 85 8.64 -9.49 1.57
CA GLU A 85 9.44 -9.38 0.35
C GLU A 85 8.94 -8.27 -0.60
N VAL A 86 8.47 -7.16 -0.04
CA VAL A 86 7.95 -6.04 -0.81
C VAL A 86 9.12 -5.23 -1.36
N GLU A 87 9.21 -5.12 -2.69
CA GLU A 87 10.36 -4.49 -3.35
C GLU A 87 10.37 -2.96 -3.20
N ALA A 88 9.19 -2.35 -3.14
CA ALA A 88 9.05 -0.90 -3.03
C ALA A 88 9.51 -0.36 -1.67
N ARG A 89 10.22 0.77 -1.67
CA ARG A 89 10.68 1.43 -0.44
C ARG A 89 9.52 1.99 0.38
N CYS A 90 9.63 1.97 1.71
CA CYS A 90 8.66 2.63 2.58
C CYS A 90 8.74 4.15 2.47
N ARG A 91 7.59 4.78 2.23
CA ARG A 91 7.43 6.24 2.19
C ARG A 91 6.41 6.68 3.21
N THR A 92 6.55 7.91 3.70
CA THR A 92 5.52 8.52 4.54
C THR A 92 4.26 8.72 3.71
N TYR A 93 3.13 8.22 4.21
CA TYR A 93 1.81 8.40 3.62
C TYR A 93 1.02 9.51 4.31
N ALA A 94 1.12 9.59 5.64
CA ALA A 94 0.45 10.63 6.42
C ALA A 94 1.25 10.99 7.68
N VAL A 95 1.08 12.24 8.13
CA VAL A 95 1.71 12.83 9.29
C VAL A 95 0.70 13.72 10.00
N GLY A 96 0.42 13.47 11.28
CA GLY A 96 -0.69 14.13 11.96
C GLY A 96 -2.00 13.89 11.20
N ASP A 97 -2.65 14.95 10.77
CA ASP A 97 -3.86 14.88 9.94
C ASP A 97 -3.59 15.17 8.45
N GLU A 98 -2.33 15.45 8.09
CA GLU A 98 -1.91 15.70 6.72
C GLU A 98 -1.65 14.39 5.96
N ILE A 99 -2.26 14.26 4.78
CA ILE A 99 -2.01 13.15 3.85
C ILE A 99 -0.95 13.62 2.85
N THR A 100 0.23 13.00 2.89
CA THR A 100 1.34 13.28 1.97
C THR A 100 1.42 12.28 0.81
N GLY A 101 0.67 11.18 0.91
CA GLY A 101 0.57 10.14 -0.12
C GLY A 101 -0.58 10.33 -1.09
N ASP A 102 -0.86 9.31 -1.90
CA ASP A 102 -1.98 9.31 -2.84
C ASP A 102 -3.33 9.30 -2.09
N ALA A 103 -4.05 10.42 -2.13
CA ALA A 103 -5.34 10.60 -1.49
C ALA A 103 -6.43 9.67 -2.08
N ALA A 104 -6.30 9.27 -3.36
CA ALA A 104 -7.26 8.38 -4.02
C ALA A 104 -7.32 6.98 -3.39
N LEU A 105 -6.38 6.64 -2.49
CA LEU A 105 -6.43 5.42 -1.71
C LEU A 105 -7.46 5.44 -0.57
N VAL A 106 -7.86 6.63 -0.14
CA VAL A 106 -8.77 6.85 1.00
C VAL A 106 -10.05 7.59 0.62
N GLU A 107 -10.11 8.19 -0.57
CA GLU A 107 -11.35 8.70 -1.17
C GLU A 107 -12.29 7.54 -1.50
N GLU A 108 -13.60 7.72 -1.28
CA GLU A 108 -14.62 6.66 -1.41
C GLU A 108 -15.01 6.35 -2.85
#